data_AF-A0A6L5DWG6-F1
#
_entry.id   AF-A0A6L5DWG6-F1
#
_cell.length_a   1.000
_cell.length_b   1.000
_cell.length_c   1.000
_cell.angle_alpha   90.00
_cell.angle_beta   90.00
_cell.angle_gamma   90.00
#
_symmetry.space_group_name_H-M   'P 1'
#
loop_
_entity.id
_entity.type
_entity.pdbx_description
1 polymer ?
#
loop_
_entity_poly.entity_id
_entity_poly.type
_entity_poly.pdbx_seq_one_letter_code
_entity_poly.pdbx_strand_id
1 'polypeptide(L)'
;MILTKDTIAVHKDNIPGLDGYSRVISKIEENITTNPDIAIESCKSLIEGLCKKALELVSDKYNSDKRLRGLCENNMKDLVKTAFNHVYSNGLEANMHESLYHIIQQKTRTQTFIENAQKSLYLNSKSAIDKIAAIRHDRGDLSHGRIYPKKIESEIHLAKSIASITDGICSFMIHEFSRQYEIKAHESKKLVYDEWDEFNTWLDQQNDTLTTKVDFSRLLYSQTYEKYEEIFFGEYLDFIEAQAEDQEVDEKEDVKPEEIPDSPVRFRVKPKEKLLEHKFEWDKKKLKLVKQFAKKEKLDVELLKLLIDQYLLNEKFLDRDEAIKTLLEKPSLQDRAVEGENIKEKIIAFVNSIK
;
A
#
# COMPACT_ATOMS: atom_id res chain seq x y z
N MET A 1 18.85 12.25 -10.65
CA MET A 1 17.63 11.43 -10.60
C MET A 1 17.29 11.24 -9.13
N ILE A 2 16.97 12.35 -8.45
CA ILE A 2 16.84 12.40 -6.99
C ILE A 2 15.47 11.84 -6.59
N LEU A 3 14.41 12.33 -7.23
CA LEU A 3 13.03 11.95 -6.91
C LEU A 3 12.84 10.43 -7.04
N THR A 4 13.29 9.85 -8.14
CA THR A 4 13.15 8.40 -8.39
C THR A 4 13.93 7.58 -7.36
N LYS A 5 15.14 8.00 -6.96
CA LYS A 5 15.94 7.30 -5.95
C LYS A 5 15.27 7.32 -4.59
N ASP A 6 14.77 8.48 -4.19
CA ASP A 6 14.09 8.64 -2.92
C ASP A 6 12.84 7.76 -2.88
N THR A 7 12.05 7.75 -3.96
CA THR A 7 10.86 6.88 -4.06
C THR A 7 11.23 5.39 -4.04
N ILE A 8 12.32 4.97 -4.70
CA ILE A 8 12.81 3.58 -4.60
C ILE A 8 13.20 3.27 -3.15
N ALA A 9 13.91 4.16 -2.47
CA ALA A 9 14.36 3.93 -1.10
C ALA A 9 13.18 3.72 -0.14
N VAL A 10 12.05 4.40 -0.38
CA VAL A 10 10.81 4.25 0.39
C VAL A 10 10.13 2.90 0.13
N HIS A 11 10.03 2.45 -1.13
CA HIS A 11 9.22 1.29 -1.49
C HIS A 11 9.99 -0.02 -1.75
N LYS A 12 11.32 0.00 -1.75
CA LYS A 12 12.17 -1.17 -2.09
C LYS A 12 11.93 -2.40 -1.21
N ASP A 13 11.58 -2.21 0.05
CA ASP A 13 11.40 -3.31 1.01
C ASP A 13 10.04 -4.01 0.82
N ASN A 14 9.04 -3.26 0.31
CA ASN A 14 7.71 -3.79 0.02
C ASN A 14 7.60 -4.39 -1.38
N ILE A 15 8.45 -3.95 -2.33
CA ILE A 15 8.34 -4.34 -3.74
C ILE A 15 9.56 -5.15 -4.19
N PRO A 16 9.39 -6.46 -4.42
CA PRO A 16 10.48 -7.33 -4.83
C PRO A 16 11.18 -6.86 -6.11
N GLY A 17 12.49 -6.60 -6.00
CA GLY A 17 13.37 -6.25 -7.13
C GLY A 17 13.27 -4.80 -7.61
N LEU A 18 12.62 -3.91 -6.86
CA LEU A 18 12.57 -2.47 -7.18
C LEU A 18 13.94 -1.79 -7.03
N ASP A 19 14.75 -2.25 -6.08
CA ASP A 19 16.12 -1.79 -5.83
C ASP A 19 17.04 -1.95 -7.05
N GLY A 20 16.81 -2.97 -7.88
CA GLY A 20 17.54 -3.24 -9.11
C GLY A 20 17.56 -2.08 -10.11
N TYR A 21 16.54 -1.21 -10.10
CA TYR A 21 16.48 -0.02 -10.95
C TYR A 21 17.49 1.05 -10.56
N SER A 22 18.03 1.02 -9.34
CA SER A 22 19.09 1.93 -8.87
C SER A 22 20.33 1.86 -9.76
N ARG A 23 20.63 0.68 -10.33
CA ARG A 23 21.75 0.49 -11.26
C ARG A 23 21.55 1.25 -12.57
N VAL A 24 20.32 1.28 -13.08
CA VAL A 24 19.98 2.04 -14.30
C VAL A 24 20.05 3.54 -14.01
N ILE A 25 19.64 3.96 -12.81
CA ILE A 25 19.72 5.35 -12.39
C ILE A 25 21.18 5.82 -12.29
N SER A 26 22.06 5.05 -11.64
CA SER A 26 23.49 5.39 -11.58
C SER A 26 24.09 5.53 -12.98
N LYS A 27 23.70 4.64 -13.90
CA LYS A 27 24.13 4.71 -15.30
C LYS A 27 23.67 6.00 -15.99
N ILE A 28 22.47 6.51 -15.70
CA ILE A 28 22.00 7.81 -16.22
C ILE A 28 22.88 8.94 -15.69
N GLU A 29 23.11 8.99 -14.38
CA GLU A 29 23.82 10.09 -13.73
C GLU A 29 25.30 10.15 -14.10
N GLU A 30 25.97 9.00 -14.15
CA GLU A 30 27.38 8.88 -14.56
C GLU A 30 27.62 9.33 -16.00
N ASN A 31 26.61 9.18 -16.87
CA ASN A 31 26.72 9.45 -18.30
C ASN A 31 26.09 10.78 -18.74
N ILE A 32 25.38 11.49 -17.86
CA ILE A 32 24.61 12.68 -18.25
C ILE A 32 25.47 13.81 -18.83
N THR A 33 26.73 13.90 -18.39
CA THR A 33 27.69 14.92 -18.84
C THR A 33 28.72 14.34 -19.81
N THR A 34 29.09 13.07 -19.63
CA THR A 34 30.19 12.41 -20.34
C THR A 34 29.73 11.67 -21.60
N ASN A 35 28.54 11.05 -21.57
CA ASN A 35 27.94 10.35 -22.69
C ASN A 35 26.42 10.59 -22.72
N PRO A 36 25.96 11.81 -23.10
CA PRO A 36 24.55 12.21 -23.08
C PRO A 36 23.60 11.21 -23.75
N ASP A 37 24.03 10.56 -24.82
CA ASP A 37 23.27 9.52 -25.53
C ASP A 37 23.00 8.27 -24.67
N ILE A 38 24.00 7.84 -23.89
CA ILE A 38 23.86 6.69 -22.98
C ILE A 38 22.88 7.05 -21.86
N ALA A 39 22.92 8.29 -21.38
CA ALA A 39 21.96 8.77 -20.38
C ALA A 39 20.54 8.75 -20.95
N ILE A 40 20.32 9.26 -22.17
CA ILE A 40 19.00 9.27 -22.83
C ILE A 40 18.47 7.83 -23.06
N GLU A 41 19.30 6.91 -23.56
CA GLU A 41 18.86 5.52 -23.77
C GLU A 41 18.60 4.80 -22.43
N SER A 42 19.36 5.13 -21.39
CA SER A 42 19.13 4.59 -20.05
C SER A 42 17.84 5.13 -19.42
N CYS A 43 17.46 6.39 -19.69
CA CYS A 43 16.16 6.94 -19.30
C CYS A 43 15.00 6.16 -19.92
N LYS A 44 15.07 5.85 -21.22
CA LYS A 44 14.08 5.00 -21.89
C LYS A 44 14.01 3.62 -21.25
N SER A 45 15.16 2.98 -21.02
CA SER A 45 15.25 1.65 -20.42
C SER A 45 14.62 1.61 -19.02
N LEU A 46 14.79 2.68 -18.25
CA LEU A 46 14.20 2.83 -16.92
C LEU A 46 12.66 2.89 -17.01
N ILE A 47 12.10 3.73 -17.89
CA ILE A 47 10.64 3.84 -18.07
C ILE A 47 10.07 2.48 -18.53
N GLU A 48 10.74 1.81 -19.47
CA GLU A 48 10.29 0.53 -20.01
C GLU A 48 10.24 -0.55 -18.92
N GLY A 49 11.31 -0.65 -18.13
CA GLY A 49 11.37 -1.61 -17.03
C GLY A 49 10.31 -1.35 -15.98
N LEU A 50 10.14 -0.09 -15.54
CA LEU A 50 9.12 0.27 -14.56
C LEU A 50 7.69 0.02 -15.07
N CYS A 51 7.38 0.30 -16.34
CA CYS A 51 6.08 -0.05 -16.93
C CYS A 51 5.82 -1.56 -16.90
N LYS A 52 6.82 -2.38 -17.27
CA LYS A 52 6.70 -3.85 -17.24
C LYS A 52 6.49 -4.35 -15.83
N LYS A 53 7.28 -3.83 -14.87
CA LYS A 53 7.18 -4.19 -13.46
C LYS A 53 5.82 -3.82 -12.87
N ALA A 54 5.32 -2.63 -13.16
CA ALA A 54 4.00 -2.19 -12.72
C ALA A 54 2.89 -3.12 -13.24
N LEU A 55 2.94 -3.49 -14.52
CA LEU A 55 1.96 -4.40 -15.12
C LEU A 55 2.06 -5.82 -14.58
N GLU A 56 3.27 -6.34 -14.37
CA GLU A 56 3.51 -7.65 -13.76
C GLU A 56 2.91 -7.74 -12.35
N LEU A 57 3.06 -6.68 -11.56
CA LEU A 57 2.57 -6.66 -10.18
C LEU A 57 1.05 -6.43 -10.10
N VAL A 58 0.51 -5.55 -10.94
CA VAL A 58 -0.86 -5.03 -10.76
C VAL A 58 -1.87 -5.66 -11.73
N SER A 59 -1.49 -5.98 -12.97
CA SER A 59 -2.44 -6.35 -14.02
C SER A 59 -2.54 -7.85 -14.26
N ASP A 60 -3.61 -8.49 -13.78
CA ASP A 60 -3.88 -9.92 -14.05
C ASP A 60 -4.11 -10.20 -15.52
N LYS A 61 -4.68 -9.22 -16.25
CA LYS A 61 -4.85 -9.30 -17.69
C LYS A 61 -3.50 -9.35 -18.41
N TYR A 62 -2.52 -8.56 -17.97
CA TYR A 62 -1.17 -8.62 -18.53
C TYR A 62 -0.49 -9.95 -18.21
N ASN A 63 -0.72 -10.51 -17.02
CA ASN A 63 -0.16 -11.79 -16.58
C ASN A 63 -0.82 -13.01 -17.22
N SER A 64 -2.06 -12.90 -17.69
CA SER A 64 -2.78 -14.00 -18.36
C SER A 64 -2.70 -13.93 -19.89
N ASP A 65 -2.73 -12.73 -20.49
CA ASP A 65 -2.79 -12.57 -21.95
C ASP A 65 -1.40 -12.49 -22.61
N LYS A 66 -0.98 -13.61 -23.23
CA LYS A 66 0.28 -13.70 -23.98
C LYS A 66 0.35 -12.76 -25.19
N ARG A 67 -0.78 -12.46 -25.85
CA ARG A 67 -0.81 -11.53 -26.99
C ARG A 67 -0.59 -10.10 -26.53
N LEU A 68 -1.21 -9.71 -25.41
CA LEU A 68 -1.00 -8.40 -24.80
C LEU A 68 0.46 -8.21 -24.37
N ARG A 69 1.08 -9.22 -23.76
CA ARG A 69 2.53 -9.18 -23.44
C ARG A 69 3.39 -9.00 -24.68
N GLY A 70 3.16 -9.79 -25.72
CA GLY A 70 3.91 -9.67 -26.98
C GLY A 70 3.74 -8.30 -27.66
N LEU A 71 2.56 -7.68 -27.55
CA LEU A 71 2.34 -6.32 -28.04
C LEU A 71 3.16 -5.29 -27.24
N CYS A 72 3.17 -5.41 -25.92
CA CYS A 72 3.92 -4.51 -25.03
C CYS A 72 5.44 -4.69 -25.13
N GLU A 73 5.93 -5.90 -25.37
CA GLU A 73 7.37 -6.18 -25.57
C GLU A 73 7.90 -5.53 -26.86
N ASN A 74 7.07 -5.49 -27.90
CA ASN A 74 7.49 -4.99 -29.21
C ASN A 74 7.20 -3.50 -29.42
N ASN A 75 6.32 -2.89 -28.62
CA ASN A 75 5.93 -1.51 -28.78
C ASN A 75 5.85 -0.74 -27.45
N MET A 76 6.84 0.14 -27.24
CA MET A 76 6.91 1.03 -26.08
C MET A 76 5.67 1.91 -25.92
N LYS A 77 5.05 2.35 -27.02
CA LYS A 77 3.83 3.18 -26.95
C LYS A 77 2.67 2.40 -26.34
N ASP A 78 2.52 1.14 -26.75
CA ASP A 78 1.45 0.27 -26.25
C ASP A 78 1.74 -0.20 -24.82
N LEU A 79 3.01 -0.44 -24.47
CA LEU A 79 3.42 -0.74 -23.10
C LEU A 79 3.07 0.40 -22.14
N VAL A 80 3.48 1.64 -22.46
CA VAL A 80 3.20 2.82 -21.62
C VAL A 80 1.69 3.02 -21.53
N LYS A 81 0.96 2.97 -22.66
CA LYS A 81 -0.50 3.12 -22.66
C LYS A 81 -1.18 2.07 -21.78
N THR A 82 -0.76 0.80 -21.88
CA THR A 82 -1.33 -0.30 -21.10
C THR A 82 -1.02 -0.13 -19.61
N ALA A 83 0.22 0.23 -19.25
CA ALA A 83 0.60 0.52 -17.86
C ALA A 83 -0.24 1.66 -17.27
N PHE A 84 -0.40 2.76 -18.02
CA PHE A 84 -1.23 3.88 -17.59
C PHE A 84 -2.70 3.50 -17.41
N ASN A 85 -3.27 2.73 -18.33
CA ASN A 85 -4.68 2.34 -18.24
C ASN A 85 -4.97 1.34 -17.12
N HIS A 86 -4.02 0.49 -16.78
CA HIS A 86 -4.21 -0.60 -15.81
C HIS A 86 -3.73 -0.27 -14.40
N VAL A 87 -2.78 0.66 -14.27
CA VAL A 87 -2.10 0.91 -12.99
C VAL A 87 -2.32 2.33 -12.51
N TYR A 88 -2.35 3.31 -13.42
CA TYR A 88 -2.33 4.73 -13.05
C TYR A 88 -3.70 5.43 -13.19
N SER A 89 -4.70 4.74 -13.71
CA SER A 89 -6.08 5.22 -13.87
C SER A 89 -6.81 5.39 -12.53
N ASN A 90 -6.71 4.42 -11.62
CA ASN A 90 -7.44 4.43 -10.35
C ASN A 90 -6.78 5.32 -9.27
N GLY A 91 -5.45 5.43 -9.23
CA GLY A 91 -4.73 6.17 -8.18
C GLY A 91 -4.72 7.69 -8.39
N LEU A 92 -4.59 8.14 -9.64
CA LEU A 92 -4.73 9.56 -10.00
C LEU A 92 -6.16 10.06 -9.72
N GLU A 93 -7.16 9.23 -10.04
CA GLU A 93 -8.58 9.51 -9.78
C GLU A 93 -8.83 9.63 -8.26
N ALA A 94 -8.31 8.72 -7.43
CA ALA A 94 -8.44 8.78 -5.97
C ALA A 94 -7.74 9.99 -5.34
N ASN A 95 -6.51 10.33 -5.74
CA ASN A 95 -5.78 11.49 -5.21
C ASN A 95 -6.39 12.82 -5.66
N MET A 96 -6.94 12.87 -6.88
CA MET A 96 -7.74 14.01 -7.34
C MET A 96 -9.08 14.06 -6.61
N HIS A 97 -9.75 12.94 -6.36
CA HIS A 97 -10.96 12.89 -5.56
C HIS A 97 -10.71 13.37 -4.13
N GLU A 98 -9.64 12.95 -3.46
CA GLU A 98 -9.33 13.37 -2.09
C GLU A 98 -8.96 14.86 -2.02
N SER A 99 -8.10 15.32 -2.93
CA SER A 99 -7.71 16.72 -3.05
C SER A 99 -8.88 17.63 -3.45
N LEU A 100 -9.82 17.14 -4.27
CA LEU A 100 -11.00 17.89 -4.71
C LEU A 100 -12.22 17.67 -3.80
N TYR A 101 -12.27 16.62 -3.00
CA TYR A 101 -13.29 16.34 -1.98
C TYR A 101 -13.19 17.37 -0.86
N HIS A 102 -11.97 17.79 -0.53
CA HIS A 102 -11.73 18.92 0.36
C HIS A 102 -12.05 20.30 -0.25
N ILE A 103 -12.20 20.39 -1.59
CA ILE A 103 -12.38 21.68 -2.29
C ILE A 103 -13.79 21.88 -2.87
N ILE A 104 -14.50 20.82 -3.28
CA ILE A 104 -15.67 20.94 -4.17
C ILE A 104 -16.80 20.01 -3.74
N GLN A 105 -17.72 20.56 -2.96
CA GLN A 105 -19.03 19.99 -2.67
C GLN A 105 -20.00 20.04 -3.88
N GLN A 106 -19.55 19.79 -5.12
CA GLN A 106 -20.41 19.72 -6.32
C GLN A 106 -19.87 18.75 -7.40
N LYS A 107 -20.48 17.54 -7.44
CA LYS A 107 -20.02 16.32 -8.11
C LYS A 107 -19.93 16.36 -9.66
N THR A 108 -20.67 17.24 -10.34
CA THR A 108 -20.83 17.22 -11.81
C THR A 108 -19.78 18.04 -12.58
N ARG A 109 -19.28 19.15 -12.02
CA ARG A 109 -18.20 19.94 -12.65
C ARG A 109 -16.84 19.25 -12.57
N THR A 110 -16.64 18.44 -11.53
CA THR A 110 -15.39 17.71 -11.28
C THR A 110 -15.13 16.66 -12.36
N GLN A 111 -16.15 15.91 -12.79
CA GLN A 111 -15.99 14.87 -13.82
C GLN A 111 -15.50 15.45 -15.16
N THR A 112 -16.13 16.53 -15.62
CA THR A 112 -15.74 17.20 -16.88
C THR A 112 -14.36 17.84 -16.77
N PHE A 113 -13.98 18.34 -15.59
CA PHE A 113 -12.64 18.87 -15.36
C PHE A 113 -11.59 17.74 -15.39
N ILE A 114 -11.87 16.59 -14.77
CA ILE A 114 -11.00 15.41 -14.76
C ILE A 114 -10.79 14.91 -16.19
N GLU A 115 -11.86 14.71 -16.96
CA GLU A 115 -11.77 14.24 -18.35
C GLU A 115 -10.93 15.19 -19.22
N ASN A 116 -11.09 16.49 -19.03
CA ASN A 116 -10.31 17.50 -19.75
C ASN A 116 -8.84 17.54 -19.30
N ALA A 117 -8.57 17.41 -18.00
CA ALA A 117 -7.22 17.34 -17.46
C ALA A 117 -6.49 16.08 -17.94
N GLN A 118 -7.15 14.91 -17.87
CA GLN A 118 -6.64 13.63 -18.38
C GLN A 118 -6.33 13.71 -19.87
N LYS A 119 -7.25 14.26 -20.67
CA LYS A 119 -7.06 14.41 -22.11
C LYS A 119 -5.89 15.35 -22.42
N SER A 120 -5.75 16.44 -21.67
CA SER A 120 -4.63 17.38 -21.81
C SER A 120 -3.29 16.75 -21.42
N LEU A 121 -3.23 16.07 -20.27
CA LEU A 121 -2.04 15.33 -19.80
C LEU A 121 -1.62 14.25 -20.78
N TYR A 122 -2.57 13.46 -21.28
CA TYR A 122 -2.32 12.43 -22.28
C TYR A 122 -1.79 13.05 -23.58
N LEU A 123 -2.41 14.12 -24.09
CA LEU A 123 -1.96 14.78 -25.32
C LEU A 123 -0.57 15.40 -25.17
N ASN A 124 -0.29 16.02 -24.03
CA ASN A 124 1.02 16.62 -23.74
C ASN A 124 2.10 15.56 -23.58
N SER A 125 1.80 14.47 -22.85
CA SER A 125 2.72 13.35 -22.65
C SER A 125 2.98 12.61 -23.95
N LYS A 126 1.93 12.35 -24.75
CA LYS A 126 2.04 11.77 -26.08
C LYS A 126 2.88 12.65 -27.00
N SER A 127 2.65 13.96 -27.00
CA SER A 127 3.43 14.92 -27.80
C SER A 127 4.90 14.93 -27.39
N ALA A 128 5.20 14.90 -26.09
CA ALA A 128 6.57 14.82 -25.59
C ALA A 128 7.25 13.50 -25.99
N ILE A 129 6.56 12.37 -25.83
CA ILE A 129 7.06 11.04 -26.22
C ILE A 129 7.25 10.95 -27.73
N ASP A 130 6.30 11.43 -28.53
CA ASP A 130 6.41 11.44 -29.99
C ASP A 130 7.58 12.31 -30.45
N LYS A 131 7.84 13.45 -29.79
CA LYS A 131 9.03 14.27 -30.06
C LYS A 131 10.33 13.58 -29.66
N ILE A 132 10.38 12.92 -28.51
CA ILE A 132 11.55 12.14 -28.06
C ILE A 132 11.80 10.96 -29.02
N ALA A 133 10.74 10.27 -29.45
CA ALA A 133 10.82 9.18 -30.41
C ALA A 133 11.23 9.66 -31.80
N ALA A 134 10.75 10.82 -32.25
CA ALA A 134 11.17 11.45 -33.50
C ALA A 134 12.65 11.86 -33.44
N ILE A 135 13.12 12.45 -32.32
CA ILE A 135 14.55 12.75 -32.11
C ILE A 135 15.39 11.47 -32.18
N ARG A 136 14.90 10.36 -31.63
CA ARG A 136 15.55 9.03 -31.71
C ARG A 136 15.52 8.42 -33.11
N HIS A 137 14.46 8.65 -33.88
CA HIS A 137 14.28 8.10 -35.23
C HIS A 137 15.07 8.88 -36.28
N ASP A 138 15.03 10.21 -36.22
CA ASP A 138 15.78 11.11 -37.11
C ASP A 138 17.28 11.05 -36.83
N ARG A 139 17.68 10.60 -35.64
CA ARG A 139 19.07 10.30 -35.25
C ARG A 139 19.25 8.80 -34.99
N GLY A 140 19.17 8.00 -36.05
CA GLY A 140 19.29 6.53 -36.00
C GLY A 140 20.53 5.98 -35.29
N ASP A 141 21.57 6.82 -35.12
CA ASP A 141 22.77 6.63 -34.32
C ASP A 141 22.57 6.64 -32.79
N LEU A 142 21.41 7.09 -32.28
CA LEU A 142 21.00 6.97 -30.87
C LEU A 142 20.47 5.58 -30.53
N SER A 143 19.98 4.82 -31.50
CA SER A 143 19.23 3.57 -31.28
C SER A 143 20.04 2.38 -30.76
N HIS A 144 21.36 2.54 -30.57
CA HIS A 144 22.26 1.43 -30.23
C HIS A 144 23.16 1.66 -29.01
N GLY A 145 23.13 2.83 -28.35
CA GLY A 145 23.92 3.07 -27.13
C GLY A 145 25.44 2.82 -27.27
N ARG A 146 25.98 2.81 -28.50
CA ARG A 146 27.39 2.52 -28.79
C ARG A 146 28.24 3.78 -28.70
N ILE A 147 29.40 3.64 -28.05
CA ILE A 147 30.53 4.56 -28.11
C ILE A 147 31.24 4.31 -29.45
N TYR A 148 30.65 4.75 -30.55
CA TYR A 148 31.29 4.78 -31.86
C TYR A 148 31.59 6.25 -32.17
N PRO A 149 32.65 6.62 -32.90
CA PRO A 149 32.87 8.02 -33.26
C PRO A 149 31.66 8.54 -34.03
N LYS A 150 30.87 9.41 -33.38
CA LYS A 150 29.70 10.06 -33.97
C LYS A 150 30.11 11.42 -34.53
N LYS A 151 29.46 11.84 -35.61
CA LYS A 151 29.69 13.18 -36.18
C LYS A 151 29.15 14.29 -35.29
N ILE A 152 28.11 14.02 -34.49
CA ILE A 152 27.43 14.97 -33.61
C ILE A 152 26.96 14.21 -32.36
N GLU A 153 27.39 14.64 -31.18
CA GLU A 153 26.89 14.11 -29.91
C GLU A 153 25.60 14.84 -29.49
N SER A 154 24.73 14.18 -28.70
CA SER A 154 23.61 14.90 -28.10
C SER A 154 24.10 15.95 -27.12
N GLU A 155 23.43 17.08 -27.12
CA GLU A 155 23.75 18.17 -26.21
C GLU A 155 23.51 17.78 -24.75
N ILE A 156 24.44 18.15 -23.87
CA ILE A 156 24.34 17.89 -22.43
C ILE A 156 23.04 18.48 -21.83
N HIS A 157 22.61 19.66 -22.28
CA HIS A 157 21.38 20.29 -21.81
C HIS A 157 20.13 19.49 -22.18
N LEU A 158 20.11 18.86 -23.37
CA LEU A 158 19.03 17.98 -23.79
C LEU A 158 18.99 16.72 -22.91
N ALA A 159 20.12 16.08 -22.65
CA ALA A 159 20.17 14.90 -21.78
C ALA A 159 19.77 15.22 -20.33
N LYS A 160 20.20 16.37 -19.80
CA LYS A 160 19.75 16.88 -18.49
C LYS A 160 18.24 17.10 -18.43
N SER A 161 17.67 17.68 -19.49
CA SER A 161 16.22 17.92 -19.58
C SER A 161 15.45 16.59 -19.62
N ILE A 162 15.89 15.64 -20.45
CA ILE A 162 15.28 14.32 -20.56
C ILE A 162 15.38 13.56 -19.24
N ALA A 163 16.54 13.59 -18.57
CA ALA A 163 16.71 12.96 -17.26
C ALA A 163 15.78 13.59 -16.21
N SER A 164 15.66 14.92 -16.16
CA SER A 164 14.75 15.60 -15.21
C SER A 164 13.29 15.21 -15.43
N ILE A 165 12.83 15.17 -16.69
CA ILE A 165 11.48 14.72 -17.03
C ILE A 165 11.28 13.24 -16.64
N THR A 166 12.29 12.41 -16.94
CA THR A 166 12.27 10.98 -16.58
C THR A 166 12.21 10.78 -15.07
N ASP A 167 12.92 11.60 -14.30
CA ASP A 167 12.94 11.55 -12.84
C ASP A 167 11.54 11.76 -12.25
N GLY A 168 10.82 12.77 -12.73
CA GLY A 168 9.45 13.04 -12.31
C GLY A 168 8.48 11.91 -12.70
N ILE A 169 8.57 11.42 -13.94
CA ILE A 169 7.70 10.34 -14.43
C ILE A 169 7.94 9.04 -13.65
N CYS A 170 9.20 8.63 -13.48
CA CYS A 170 9.54 7.38 -12.82
C CYS A 170 9.21 7.41 -11.32
N SER A 171 9.46 8.52 -10.63
CA SER A 171 9.04 8.71 -9.23
C SER A 171 7.51 8.55 -9.09
N PHE A 172 6.73 9.25 -9.91
CA PHE A 172 5.27 9.13 -9.92
C PHE A 172 4.81 7.69 -10.19
N MET A 173 5.37 7.04 -11.22
CA MET A 173 5.02 5.66 -11.57
C MET A 173 5.24 4.70 -10.39
N ILE A 174 6.41 4.79 -9.73
CA ILE A 174 6.75 3.93 -8.60
C ILE A 174 5.74 4.11 -7.47
N HIS A 175 5.48 5.34 -7.08
CA HIS A 175 4.51 5.64 -6.02
C HIS A 175 3.14 5.00 -6.33
N GLU A 176 2.63 5.20 -7.54
CA GLU A 176 1.29 4.72 -7.90
C GLU A 176 1.19 3.20 -7.99
N PHE A 177 2.14 2.52 -8.65
CA PHE A 177 2.06 1.06 -8.71
C PHE A 177 2.35 0.42 -7.35
N SER A 178 3.11 1.08 -6.46
CA SER A 178 3.33 0.61 -5.09
C SER A 178 2.03 0.59 -4.31
N ARG A 179 1.27 1.68 -4.36
CA ARG A 179 -0.05 1.77 -3.74
C ARG A 179 -1.00 0.70 -4.28
N GLN A 180 -1.06 0.50 -5.60
CA GLN A 180 -1.93 -0.51 -6.20
C GLN A 180 -1.50 -1.94 -5.84
N TYR A 181 -0.19 -2.18 -5.76
CA TYR A 181 0.35 -3.46 -5.33
C TYR A 181 -0.04 -3.78 -3.87
N GLU A 182 0.00 -2.79 -2.97
CA GLU A 182 -0.44 -2.94 -1.58
C GLU A 182 -1.94 -3.25 -1.50
N ILE A 183 -2.79 -2.53 -2.26
CA ILE A 183 -4.23 -2.81 -2.33
C ILE A 183 -4.48 -4.25 -2.78
N LYS A 184 -3.81 -4.69 -3.85
CA LYS A 184 -3.95 -6.05 -4.38
C LYS A 184 -3.40 -7.12 -3.43
N ALA A 185 -2.32 -6.81 -2.71
CA ALA A 185 -1.77 -7.67 -1.66
C ALA A 185 -2.72 -7.79 -0.46
N HIS A 186 -3.53 -6.77 -0.19
CA HIS A 186 -4.63 -6.84 0.79
C HIS A 186 -5.84 -7.60 0.25
N GLU A 187 -6.26 -7.37 -0.99
CA GLU A 187 -7.37 -8.12 -1.61
C GLU A 187 -7.09 -9.62 -1.71
N SER A 188 -5.85 -10.01 -2.00
CA SER A 188 -5.45 -11.43 -2.03
C SER A 188 -5.37 -12.09 -0.66
N LYS A 189 -5.37 -11.31 0.44
CA LYS A 189 -5.46 -11.83 1.81
C LYS A 189 -6.90 -11.92 2.31
N LYS A 190 -7.87 -11.34 1.58
CA LYS A 190 -9.27 -11.41 1.97
C LYS A 190 -9.74 -12.86 1.91
N LEU A 191 -10.37 -13.30 2.98
CA LEU A 191 -11.15 -14.54 3.02
C LEU A 191 -12.17 -14.55 1.87
N VAL A 192 -12.18 -15.62 1.08
CA VAL A 192 -13.16 -15.86 0.02
C VAL A 192 -14.29 -16.69 0.61
N TYR A 193 -15.51 -16.17 0.61
CA TYR A 193 -16.66 -16.83 1.25
C TYR A 193 -16.79 -18.31 0.90
N ASP A 194 -16.72 -18.65 -0.40
CA ASP A 194 -16.93 -20.01 -0.89
C ASP A 194 -15.79 -20.99 -0.54
N GLU A 195 -14.62 -20.49 -0.09
CA GLU A 195 -13.48 -21.33 0.30
C GLU A 195 -13.54 -21.74 1.79
N TRP A 196 -14.44 -21.16 2.56
CA TRP A 196 -14.50 -21.31 4.03
C TRP A 196 -15.87 -21.84 4.50
N ASP A 197 -16.35 -22.93 3.88
CA ASP A 197 -17.68 -23.50 4.13
C ASP A 197 -17.87 -23.98 5.59
N GLU A 198 -16.82 -24.56 6.19
CA GLU A 198 -16.83 -25.00 7.59
C GLU A 198 -16.99 -23.82 8.55
N PHE A 199 -16.27 -22.72 8.30
CA PHE A 199 -16.41 -21.48 9.06
C PHE A 199 -17.79 -20.87 8.89
N ASN A 200 -18.30 -20.79 7.66
CA ASN A 200 -19.62 -20.24 7.38
C ASN A 200 -20.70 -21.03 8.13
N THR A 201 -20.62 -22.35 8.06
CA THR A 201 -21.53 -23.26 8.75
C THR A 201 -21.45 -23.09 10.27
N TRP A 202 -20.26 -23.00 10.84
CA TRP A 202 -20.06 -22.74 12.27
C TRP A 202 -20.71 -21.40 12.66
N LEU A 203 -20.45 -20.35 11.89
CA LEU A 203 -20.95 -19.00 12.16
C LEU A 203 -22.47 -18.93 12.07
N ASP A 204 -23.07 -19.64 11.12
CA ASP A 204 -24.52 -19.75 10.97
C ASP A 204 -25.15 -20.55 12.11
N GLN A 205 -24.53 -21.65 12.54
CA GLN A 205 -25.02 -22.45 13.68
C GLN A 205 -24.99 -21.68 14.99
N GLN A 206 -23.95 -20.86 15.24
CA GLN A 206 -23.89 -20.00 16.42
C GLN A 206 -25.00 -18.93 16.42
N ASN A 207 -25.55 -18.60 15.24
CA ASN A 207 -26.51 -17.51 15.05
C ASN A 207 -27.86 -17.98 14.46
N ASP A 208 -28.18 -19.28 14.65
CA ASP A 208 -29.40 -19.94 14.15
C ASP A 208 -30.72 -19.43 14.80
N THR A 209 -30.64 -18.36 15.59
CA THR A 209 -31.82 -17.69 16.18
C THR A 209 -32.47 -16.67 15.25
N LEU A 210 -31.84 -16.38 14.10
CA LEU A 210 -32.35 -15.40 13.14
C LEU A 210 -33.50 -15.98 12.31
N THR A 211 -34.66 -15.33 12.36
CA THR A 211 -35.90 -15.77 11.68
C THR A 211 -35.88 -15.57 10.16
N THR A 212 -34.75 -15.12 9.61
CA THR A 212 -34.57 -14.78 8.20
C THR A 212 -34.10 -15.96 7.37
N LYS A 213 -34.64 -16.11 6.15
CA LYS A 213 -34.24 -17.11 5.13
C LYS A 213 -32.83 -16.93 4.55
N VAL A 214 -31.99 -16.12 5.18
CA VAL A 214 -30.65 -15.77 4.68
C VAL A 214 -29.65 -16.14 5.75
N ASP A 215 -28.64 -16.91 5.35
CA ASP A 215 -27.53 -17.34 6.20
C ASP A 215 -26.81 -16.10 6.79
N PHE A 216 -26.55 -16.14 8.08
CA PHE A 216 -25.96 -15.03 8.84
C PHE A 216 -24.54 -14.73 8.37
N SER A 217 -23.74 -15.76 8.12
CA SER A 217 -22.40 -15.72 7.55
C SER A 217 -22.39 -14.96 6.22
N ARG A 218 -23.37 -15.24 5.35
CA ARG A 218 -23.52 -14.59 4.04
C ARG A 218 -23.93 -13.13 4.13
N LEU A 219 -24.79 -12.81 5.09
CA LEU A 219 -25.18 -11.42 5.39
C LEU A 219 -23.96 -10.62 5.88
N LEU A 220 -23.18 -11.19 6.79
CA LEU A 220 -21.95 -10.61 7.32
C LEU A 220 -20.92 -10.37 6.22
N TYR A 221 -20.63 -11.39 5.40
CA TYR A 221 -19.67 -11.28 4.31
C TYR A 221 -20.05 -10.18 3.31
N SER A 222 -21.33 -10.10 2.94
CA SER A 222 -21.80 -9.17 1.90
C SER A 222 -22.01 -7.72 2.40
N GLN A 223 -22.40 -7.53 3.67
CA GLN A 223 -22.76 -6.22 4.21
C GLN A 223 -21.71 -5.64 5.16
N THR A 224 -20.97 -6.48 5.89
CA THR A 224 -19.99 -6.08 6.91
C THR A 224 -18.78 -7.01 6.91
N TYR A 225 -18.05 -7.06 5.78
CA TYR A 225 -16.90 -7.94 5.58
C TYR A 225 -15.85 -7.87 6.70
N GLU A 226 -15.57 -6.67 7.22
CA GLU A 226 -14.61 -6.45 8.31
C GLU A 226 -14.94 -7.27 9.56
N LYS A 227 -16.23 -7.36 9.91
CA LYS A 227 -16.68 -8.19 11.04
C LYS A 227 -16.61 -9.68 10.73
N TYR A 228 -16.87 -10.07 9.48
CA TYR A 228 -16.71 -11.46 9.05
C TYR A 228 -15.24 -11.91 9.21
N GLU A 229 -14.30 -11.05 8.81
CA GLU A 229 -12.87 -11.27 8.98
C GLU A 229 -12.43 -11.26 10.46
N GLU A 230 -12.95 -10.31 11.25
CA GLU A 230 -12.69 -10.23 12.70
C GLU A 230 -13.11 -11.51 13.44
N ILE A 231 -14.30 -12.04 13.14
CA ILE A 231 -14.80 -13.27 13.76
C ILE A 231 -13.97 -14.48 13.32
N PHE A 232 -13.54 -14.53 12.06
CA PHE A 232 -12.69 -15.62 11.58
C PHE A 232 -11.36 -15.67 12.35
N PHE A 233 -10.64 -14.55 12.42
CA PHE A 233 -9.32 -14.51 13.07
C PHE A 233 -9.39 -14.47 14.59
N GLY A 234 -10.46 -13.95 15.18
CA GLY A 234 -10.59 -13.74 16.62
C GLY A 234 -11.37 -14.80 17.37
N GLU A 235 -12.25 -15.57 16.70
CA GLU A 235 -13.09 -16.56 17.36
C GLU A 235 -12.96 -17.95 16.72
N TYR A 236 -13.02 -18.03 15.38
CA TYR A 236 -13.03 -19.34 14.70
C TYR A 236 -11.67 -20.05 14.78
N LEU A 237 -10.56 -19.34 14.59
CA LEU A 237 -9.23 -19.96 14.73
C LEU A 237 -8.97 -20.45 16.16
N ASP A 238 -9.35 -19.67 17.17
CA ASP A 238 -9.25 -20.06 18.57
C ASP A 238 -10.11 -21.30 18.88
N PHE A 239 -11.31 -21.39 18.27
CA PHE A 239 -12.17 -22.56 18.38
C PHE A 239 -11.53 -23.82 17.78
N ILE A 240 -10.90 -23.71 16.61
CA ILE A 240 -10.20 -24.83 15.97
C ILE A 240 -8.98 -25.27 16.79
N GLU A 241 -8.20 -24.32 17.32
CA GLU A 241 -7.06 -24.62 18.18
C GLU A 241 -7.50 -25.32 19.47
N ALA A 242 -8.58 -24.86 20.11
CA ALA A 242 -9.13 -25.52 21.30
C ALA A 242 -9.61 -26.95 21.01
N GLN A 243 -10.27 -27.19 19.87
CA GLN A 243 -10.67 -28.55 19.48
C GLN A 243 -9.49 -29.48 19.20
N ALA A 244 -8.39 -28.94 18.68
CA ALA A 244 -7.17 -29.72 18.44
C ALA A 244 -6.47 -30.09 19.76
N GLU A 245 -6.46 -29.19 20.75
CA GLU A 245 -5.89 -29.47 22.08
C GLU A 245 -6.72 -30.50 22.86
N ASP A 246 -8.05 -30.46 22.75
CA ASP A 246 -8.94 -31.44 23.40
C ASP A 246 -8.80 -32.85 22.79
N GLN A 247 -8.48 -32.97 21.50
CA GLN A 247 -8.23 -34.26 20.85
C GLN A 247 -6.87 -34.89 21.22
N GLU A 248 -5.83 -34.10 21.53
CA GLU A 248 -4.53 -34.62 21.99
C GLU A 248 -4.56 -35.19 23.43
N VAL A 249 -5.60 -34.88 24.23
CA VAL A 249 -5.76 -35.40 25.59
C VAL A 249 -6.40 -36.79 25.60
N ASP A 250 -7.27 -37.11 24.63
CA ASP A 250 -7.97 -38.40 24.53
C ASP A 250 -7.17 -39.50 23.81
N GLU A 251 -6.17 -39.18 22.98
CA GLU A 251 -5.36 -40.17 22.25
C GLU A 251 -4.14 -40.73 23.02
N LYS A 252 -3.96 -40.39 24.31
CA LYS A 252 -2.82 -40.87 25.12
C LYS A 252 -3.10 -42.12 25.97
N GLU A 253 -4.19 -42.84 25.73
CA GLU A 253 -4.36 -44.22 26.20
C GLU A 253 -4.30 -45.22 25.03
N ASP A 254 -3.11 -45.83 24.92
CA ASP A 254 -2.80 -47.09 24.22
C ASP A 254 -3.09 -47.19 22.70
N VAL A 255 -2.02 -47.13 21.88
CA VAL A 255 -1.50 -48.25 21.06
C VAL A 255 -0.18 -47.87 20.37
N LYS A 256 0.73 -48.85 20.28
CA LYS A 256 2.12 -48.79 19.76
C LYS A 256 2.22 -48.75 18.21
N PRO A 257 3.41 -48.39 17.67
CA PRO A 257 3.57 -47.74 16.36
C PRO A 257 3.80 -48.71 15.20
N GLU A 258 3.25 -48.39 14.02
CA GLU A 258 3.76 -48.90 12.73
C GLU A 258 3.54 -47.89 11.59
N GLU A 259 4.51 -47.88 10.67
CA GLU A 259 4.96 -46.81 9.77
C GLU A 259 4.18 -46.68 8.45
N ILE A 260 3.95 -45.47 7.93
CA ILE A 260 4.13 -45.14 6.49
C ILE A 260 4.44 -43.62 6.31
N PRO A 261 4.93 -43.12 5.15
CA PRO A 261 6.13 -42.29 5.07
C PRO A 261 5.90 -40.86 4.55
N ASP A 262 6.85 -40.00 4.92
CA ASP A 262 7.40 -38.83 4.20
C ASP A 262 6.48 -38.02 3.24
N SER A 263 6.01 -36.87 3.73
CA SER A 263 5.90 -35.66 2.91
C SER A 263 6.11 -34.41 3.76
N PRO A 264 6.99 -33.47 3.36
CA PRO A 264 7.42 -32.38 4.23
C PRO A 264 6.54 -31.15 4.04
N VAL A 265 5.54 -30.94 4.88
CA VAL A 265 5.02 -29.60 5.12
C VAL A 265 5.70 -29.05 6.37
N ARG A 266 6.91 -28.48 6.16
CA ARG A 266 7.55 -27.62 7.16
C ARG A 266 6.72 -26.34 7.28
N PHE A 267 5.84 -26.27 8.26
CA PHE A 267 5.38 -24.96 8.76
C PHE A 267 6.58 -24.26 9.40
N ARG A 268 7.12 -23.26 8.68
CA ARG A 268 7.97 -22.24 9.28
C ARG A 268 7.08 -21.44 10.24
N VAL A 269 7.23 -21.69 11.53
CA VAL A 269 6.82 -20.77 12.59
C VAL A 269 7.38 -19.39 12.23
N LYS A 270 6.52 -18.43 11.91
CA LYS A 270 6.94 -17.03 11.81
C LYS A 270 7.31 -16.56 13.23
N PRO A 271 8.45 -15.88 13.41
CA PRO A 271 8.78 -15.30 14.71
C PRO A 271 7.74 -14.25 15.07
N LYS A 272 7.32 -14.22 16.34
CA LYS A 272 6.55 -13.13 16.95
C LYS A 272 7.08 -11.79 16.44
N GLU A 273 6.21 -11.00 15.82
CA GLU A 273 6.50 -9.62 15.44
C GLU A 273 7.03 -8.88 16.67
N LYS A 274 8.30 -8.48 16.61
CA LYS A 274 8.84 -7.50 17.54
C LYS A 274 8.17 -6.18 17.22
N LEU A 275 7.21 -5.79 18.05
CA LEU A 275 6.79 -4.40 18.20
C LEU A 275 8.04 -3.51 18.28
N LEU A 276 8.19 -2.61 17.30
CA LEU A 276 9.27 -1.64 17.26
C LEU A 276 9.25 -0.80 18.54
N GLU A 277 10.24 -1.03 19.40
CA GLU A 277 10.52 -0.19 20.56
C GLU A 277 11.16 1.14 20.10
N HIS A 278 10.34 2.12 19.74
CA HIS A 278 10.74 3.52 19.79
C HIS A 278 9.89 4.22 20.84
N LYS A 279 10.39 4.22 22.07
CA LYS A 279 9.79 4.91 23.21
C LYS A 279 10.03 6.41 23.06
N PHE A 280 8.97 7.20 23.06
CA PHE A 280 9.07 8.62 23.32
C PHE A 280 9.84 8.83 24.64
N GLU A 281 10.81 9.76 24.67
CA GLU A 281 11.61 10.00 25.87
C GLU A 281 10.77 10.73 26.93
N TRP A 282 10.21 9.94 27.85
CA TRP A 282 9.45 10.41 28.99
C TRP A 282 10.35 11.00 30.08
N ASP A 283 10.59 12.31 30.03
CA ASP A 283 11.30 12.99 31.12
C ASP A 283 10.47 13.05 32.43
N LYS A 284 11.14 13.28 33.56
CA LYS A 284 10.48 13.34 34.89
C LYS A 284 9.43 14.45 35.01
N LYS A 285 9.52 15.53 34.21
CA LYS A 285 8.56 16.64 34.21
C LYS A 285 7.30 16.26 33.43
N LYS A 286 7.44 15.67 32.23
CA LYS A 286 6.37 15.15 31.36
C LYS A 286 5.58 14.05 32.06
N LEU A 287 6.26 13.11 32.73
CA LEU A 287 5.59 12.07 33.53
C LEU A 287 4.74 12.65 34.67
N LYS A 288 5.19 13.76 35.27
CA LYS A 288 4.42 14.44 36.32
C LYS A 288 3.17 15.13 35.74
N LEU A 289 3.29 15.76 34.56
CA LEU A 289 2.18 16.39 33.85
C LEU A 289 1.13 15.36 33.40
N VAL A 290 1.56 14.23 32.83
CA VAL A 290 0.66 13.13 32.42
C VAL A 290 -0.11 12.59 33.61
N LYS A 291 0.57 12.34 34.74
CA LYS A 291 -0.10 11.86 35.97
C LYS A 291 -1.11 12.87 36.53
N GLN A 292 -0.81 14.16 36.45
CA GLN A 292 -1.72 15.22 36.89
C GLN A 292 -2.95 15.32 35.97
N PHE A 293 -2.73 15.24 34.66
CA PHE A 293 -3.81 15.26 33.67
C PHE A 293 -4.70 14.02 33.79
N ALA A 294 -4.10 12.83 33.85
CA ALA A 294 -4.84 11.58 34.03
C ALA A 294 -5.68 11.58 35.32
N LYS A 295 -5.14 12.11 36.42
CA LYS A 295 -5.90 12.24 37.67
C LYS A 295 -7.05 13.23 37.57
N LYS A 296 -6.87 14.33 36.82
CA LYS A 296 -7.89 15.36 36.63
C LYS A 296 -9.07 14.87 35.79
N GLU A 297 -8.77 14.13 34.72
CA GLU A 297 -9.77 13.65 33.75
C GLU A 297 -10.18 12.18 33.98
N LYS A 298 -9.79 11.58 35.11
CA LYS A 298 -10.07 10.16 35.47
C LYS A 298 -9.63 9.15 34.39
N LEU A 299 -8.40 9.29 33.92
CA LEU A 299 -7.81 8.43 32.88
C LEU A 299 -6.82 7.42 33.46
N ASP A 300 -6.70 6.28 32.78
CA ASP A 300 -5.64 5.32 33.00
C ASP A 300 -4.30 5.87 32.50
N VAL A 301 -3.31 5.90 33.39
CA VAL A 301 -2.01 6.54 33.15
C VAL A 301 -1.17 5.77 32.12
N GLU A 302 -1.26 4.44 32.09
CA GLU A 302 -0.45 3.62 31.19
C GLU A 302 -1.06 3.60 29.78
N LEU A 303 -2.38 3.50 29.67
CA LEU A 303 -3.07 3.60 28.39
C LEU A 303 -2.94 4.99 27.77
N LEU A 304 -3.01 6.05 28.58
CA LEU A 304 -2.79 7.41 28.11
C LEU A 304 -1.37 7.60 27.55
N LYS A 305 -0.33 7.03 28.17
CA LYS A 305 1.03 7.11 27.63
C LYS A 305 1.15 6.43 26.27
N LEU A 306 0.63 5.21 26.14
CA LEU A 306 0.65 4.46 24.88
C LEU A 306 -0.02 5.24 23.75
N LEU A 307 -1.15 5.86 24.07
CA LEU A 307 -1.94 6.64 23.13
C LEU A 307 -1.24 7.96 22.75
N ILE A 308 -0.54 8.61 23.68
CA ILE A 308 0.30 9.79 23.39
C ILE A 308 1.51 9.39 22.52
N ASP A 309 2.16 8.26 22.82
CA ASP A 309 3.30 7.77 22.06
C ASP A 309 2.89 7.47 20.61
N GLN A 310 1.74 6.81 20.41
CA GLN A 310 1.17 6.54 19.09
C GLN A 310 0.83 7.83 18.33
N TYR A 311 0.23 8.82 18.99
CA TYR A 311 -0.12 10.10 18.38
C TYR A 311 1.12 10.91 17.97
N LEU A 312 2.17 10.92 18.80
CA LEU A 312 3.40 11.65 18.53
C LEU A 312 4.29 11.00 17.47
N LEU A 313 4.26 9.66 17.36
CA LEU A 313 5.04 8.91 16.38
C LEU A 313 4.41 8.92 14.99
N ASN A 314 3.10 8.73 14.92
CA ASN A 314 2.43 8.47 13.64
C ASN A 314 1.69 9.69 13.07
N GLU A 315 1.63 10.81 13.81
CA GLU A 315 0.76 11.98 13.53
C GLU A 315 -0.70 11.59 13.21
N LYS A 316 -1.11 10.37 13.61
CA LYS A 316 -2.38 9.77 13.25
C LYS A 316 -3.47 10.41 14.10
N PHE A 317 -4.59 10.71 13.45
CA PHE A 317 -5.76 11.28 14.11
C PHE A 317 -6.26 10.34 15.21
N LEU A 318 -6.40 10.87 16.42
CA LEU A 318 -6.86 10.15 17.58
C LEU A 318 -8.34 9.79 17.41
N ASP A 319 -8.68 8.50 17.40
CA ASP A 319 -10.08 8.11 17.28
C ASP A 319 -10.81 8.27 18.64
N ARG A 320 -12.08 8.62 18.58
CA ARG A 320 -12.97 8.76 19.73
C ARG A 320 -12.98 7.47 20.57
N ASP A 321 -13.01 6.33 19.89
CA ASP A 321 -13.10 5.03 20.56
C ASP A 321 -11.80 4.63 21.24
N GLU A 322 -10.65 5.12 20.77
CA GLU A 322 -9.35 4.97 21.45
C GLU A 322 -9.27 5.86 22.70
N ALA A 323 -9.76 7.11 22.60
CA ALA A 323 -9.82 8.02 23.74
C ALA A 323 -10.71 7.48 24.87
N ILE A 324 -11.84 6.84 24.54
CA ILE A 324 -12.74 6.22 25.51
C ILE A 324 -12.08 5.04 26.25
N LYS A 325 -11.19 4.29 25.60
CA LYS A 325 -10.46 3.18 26.24
C LYS A 325 -9.57 3.66 27.39
N THR A 326 -9.20 4.94 27.40
CA THR A 326 -8.38 5.53 28.49
C THR A 326 -9.19 5.96 29.71
N LEU A 327 -10.53 6.01 29.65
CA LEU A 327 -11.36 6.37 30.80
C LEU A 327 -11.43 5.22 31.82
N LEU A 328 -11.24 5.55 33.10
CA LEU A 328 -11.40 4.59 34.20
C LEU A 328 -12.87 4.18 34.41
N GLU A 329 -13.79 5.10 34.17
CA GLU A 329 -15.24 4.87 34.22
C GLU A 329 -15.80 5.04 32.80
N LYS A 330 -16.32 3.95 32.23
CA LYS A 330 -16.84 3.98 30.86
C LYS A 330 -18.20 4.69 30.82
N PRO A 331 -18.42 5.65 29.89
CA PRO A 331 -19.71 6.29 29.71
C PRO A 331 -20.80 5.31 29.30
N SER A 332 -22.05 5.69 29.55
CA SER A 332 -23.21 5.00 29.01
C SER A 332 -23.18 5.05 27.47
N LEU A 333 -23.84 4.10 26.80
CA LEU A 333 -23.90 4.06 25.33
C LEU A 333 -24.49 5.36 24.72
N GLN A 334 -25.36 6.06 25.46
CA GLN A 334 -25.98 7.31 25.03
C GLN A 334 -25.02 8.51 25.14
N ASP A 335 -24.15 8.51 26.16
CA ASP A 335 -23.19 9.60 26.42
C ASP A 335 -21.84 9.40 25.72
N ARG A 336 -21.59 8.17 25.24
CA ARG A 336 -20.32 7.73 24.64
C ARG A 336 -19.86 8.62 23.48
N ALA A 337 -20.80 9.10 22.66
CA ALA A 337 -20.49 9.97 21.54
C ALA A 337 -20.01 11.37 21.99
N VAL A 338 -20.64 11.93 23.02
CA VAL A 338 -20.37 13.29 23.50
C VAL A 338 -19.16 13.31 24.42
N GLU A 339 -19.09 12.39 25.39
CA GLU A 339 -17.97 12.30 26.31
C GLU A 339 -16.68 11.83 25.62
N GLY A 340 -16.81 10.91 24.65
CA GLY A 340 -15.70 10.45 23.83
C GLY A 340 -15.05 11.56 23.00
N GLU A 341 -15.85 12.45 22.41
CA GLU A 341 -15.31 13.55 21.60
C GLU A 341 -14.67 14.62 22.50
N ASN A 342 -15.31 14.94 23.63
CA ASN A 342 -14.79 15.89 24.61
C ASN A 342 -13.46 15.43 25.21
N ILE A 343 -13.32 14.14 25.56
CA ILE A 343 -12.07 13.62 26.11
C ILE A 343 -10.95 13.57 25.06
N LYS A 344 -11.29 13.21 23.81
CA LYS A 344 -10.36 13.26 22.68
C LYS A 344 -9.80 14.66 22.45
N GLU A 345 -10.65 15.68 22.40
CA GLU A 345 -10.21 17.08 22.23
C GLU A 345 -9.28 17.52 23.36
N LYS A 346 -9.59 17.15 24.61
CA LYS A 346 -8.74 17.44 25.77
C LYS A 346 -7.39 16.74 25.71
N ILE A 347 -7.35 15.48 25.26
CA ILE A 347 -6.10 14.72 25.10
C ILE A 347 -5.24 15.38 24.00
N ILE A 348 -5.82 15.73 22.85
CA ILE A 348 -5.10 16.40 21.76
C ILE A 348 -4.53 17.75 22.23
N ALA A 349 -5.35 18.56 22.93
CA ALA A 349 -4.91 19.83 23.48
C ALA A 349 -3.77 19.65 24.52
N PHE A 350 -3.85 18.62 25.34
CA PHE A 350 -2.80 18.28 26.30
C PHE A 350 -1.52 17.82 25.60
N VAL A 351 -1.60 16.96 24.59
CA VAL A 351 -0.44 16.48 23.83
C VAL A 351 0.28 17.64 23.14
N ASN A 352 -0.47 18.57 22.55
CA ASN A 352 0.10 19.77 21.94
C ASN A 352 0.75 20.72 22.97
N SER A 353 0.40 20.63 24.25
CA SER A 353 1.03 21.42 25.32
C SER A 353 2.33 20.81 25.89
N ILE A 354 2.58 19.53 25.60
CA ILE A 354 3.78 18.79 26.07
C ILE A 354 4.76 18.43 24.94
N LYS A 355 4.38 18.66 23.67
CA LYS A 355 5.30 18.87 22.56
C LYS A 355 6.16 20.08 22.87
#